data_AF-K5DC50-F1
#
_entry.id   AF-K5DC50-F1
#
_cell.length_a   1.000
_cell.length_b   1.000
_cell.length_c   1.000
_cell.angle_alpha   90.00
_cell.angle_beta   90.00
_cell.angle_gamma   90.00
#
_symmetry.space_group_name_H-M   'P 1'
#
loop_
_entity.id
_entity.type
_entity.pdbx_description
1 polymer ?
#
loop_
_entity_poly.entity_id
_entity_poly.type
_entity_poly.pdbx_seq_one_letter_code
_entity_poly.pdbx_strand_id
1 'polypeptide(L)'
;MTNNELHIVAGAAGVGKTTFGKDLASELGGVLLDSDTVTEPVVRAGLSAAGLDPADRDSPEYKRLFRDAVYECLFHTAADNLDHIPVVIVGPFTR
;
A
#
# COMPACT_ATOMS: atom_id res chain seq x y z
N MET A 1 -1.28 19.90 20.17
CA MET A 1 -0.82 18.69 19.45
C MET A 1 -0.84 19.04 17.99
N THR A 2 0.26 18.87 17.27
CA THR A 2 0.26 18.92 15.81
C THR A 2 -0.56 17.73 15.32
N ASN A 3 -1.56 17.97 14.49
CA ASN A 3 -2.36 16.90 13.90
C ASN A 3 -1.50 16.28 12.79
N ASN A 4 -1.13 15.01 12.90
CA ASN A 4 -0.41 14.34 11.83
C ASN A 4 -1.36 14.06 10.66
N GLU A 5 -0.84 14.17 9.44
CA GLU A 5 -1.63 14.03 8.21
C GLU A 5 -1.41 12.67 7.55
N LEU A 6 -2.46 12.15 6.92
CA LEU A 6 -2.42 10.99 6.04
C LEU A 6 -2.48 11.47 4.58
N HIS A 7 -1.42 11.19 3.81
CA HIS A 7 -1.39 11.44 2.38
C HIS A 7 -1.56 10.12 1.63
N ILE A 8 -2.49 10.08 0.67
CA ILE A 8 -2.73 8.92 -0.18
C ILE A 8 -2.31 9.26 -1.60
N VAL A 9 -1.26 8.60 -2.09
CA VAL A 9 -0.73 8.77 -3.45
C VAL A 9 -1.23 7.62 -4.32
N ALA A 10 -2.27 7.90 -5.11
CA ALA A 10 -2.92 6.94 -5.99
C ALA A 10 -2.51 7.10 -7.45
N GLY A 11 -2.44 5.99 -8.19
CA GLY A 11 -2.20 6.02 -9.64
C GLY A 11 -1.89 4.66 -10.25
N ALA A 12 -1.98 4.57 -11.58
CA ALA A 12 -1.68 3.34 -12.33
C ALA A 12 -0.22 2.86 -12.11
N ALA A 13 0.08 1.63 -12.54
CA ALA A 13 1.46 1.14 -12.53
C ALA A 13 2.36 2.01 -13.44
N GLY A 14 3.60 2.24 -13.01
CA GLY A 14 4.60 2.97 -13.81
C GLY A 14 4.48 4.50 -13.86
N VAL A 15 3.48 5.13 -13.24
CA VAL A 15 3.28 6.60 -13.29
C VAL A 15 4.16 7.41 -12.31
N GLY A 16 5.08 6.76 -11.59
CA GLY A 16 6.00 7.43 -10.67
C GLY A 16 5.49 7.66 -9.23
N LYS A 17 4.33 7.10 -8.86
CA LYS A 17 3.73 7.26 -7.52
C LYS A 17 4.65 6.88 -6.36
N THR A 18 5.45 5.82 -6.52
CA THR A 18 6.42 5.39 -5.49
C THR A 18 7.55 6.39 -5.31
N THR A 19 8.05 6.99 -6.39
CA THR A 19 9.07 8.04 -6.31
C THR A 19 8.52 9.26 -5.60
N PHE A 20 7.37 9.76 -6.04
CA PHE A 20 6.71 10.90 -5.41
C PHE A 20 6.39 10.64 -3.93
N GLY A 21 5.87 9.46 -3.58
CA GLY A 21 5.55 9.10 -2.20
C GLY A 21 6.78 9.05 -1.29
N LYS A 22 7.93 8.55 -1.80
CA LYS A 22 9.21 8.56 -1.08
C LYS A 22 9.68 9.98 -0.79
N ASP A 23 9.64 10.84 -1.80
CA ASP A 23 10.07 12.23 -1.67
C ASP A 23 9.17 12.98 -0.66
N LEU A 24 7.85 12.80 -0.77
CA LEU A 24 6.88 13.39 0.15
C LEU A 24 7.07 12.90 1.59
N ALA A 25 7.24 11.59 1.81
CA ALA A 25 7.49 11.04 3.14
C ALA A 25 8.77 11.62 3.76
N SER A 26 9.82 11.79 2.96
CA SER A 26 11.06 12.43 3.40
C SER A 26 10.88 13.90 3.75
N GLU A 27 10.11 14.66 2.97
CA GLU A 27 9.84 16.08 3.21
C GLU A 27 9.04 16.29 4.51
N LEU A 28 8.05 15.43 4.76
CA LEU A 28 7.21 15.47 5.95
C LEU A 28 7.89 14.91 7.21
N GLY A 29 9.03 14.22 7.06
CA GLY A 29 9.59 13.40 8.14
C GLY A 29 8.66 12.27 8.58
N GLY A 30 7.84 11.76 7.65
CA GLY A 30 6.82 10.74 7.88
C GLY A 30 7.26 9.33 7.50
N VAL A 31 6.34 8.37 7.68
CA VAL A 31 6.53 6.99 7.23
C VAL A 31 5.89 6.76 5.87
N LEU A 32 6.59 6.03 5.01
CA LEU A 32 6.08 5.55 3.73
C LEU A 32 5.50 4.15 3.87
N LEU A 33 4.26 3.97 3.44
CA LEU A 33 3.57 2.68 3.33
C LEU A 33 3.25 2.41 1.85
N ASP A 34 4.17 1.78 1.12
CA ASP A 34 3.95 1.37 -0.26
C ASP A 34 3.26 -0.02 -0.30
N SER A 35 2.11 -0.12 -0.96
CA SER A 35 1.31 -1.35 -1.05
C SER A 35 2.13 -2.55 -1.50
N ASP A 36 3.02 -2.35 -2.48
CA ASP A 36 3.81 -3.42 -3.05
C ASP A 36 4.88 -3.86 -2.06
N THR A 37 5.45 -2.95 -1.27
CA THR A 37 6.44 -3.32 -0.26
C THR A 37 5.80 -3.97 0.98
N VAL A 38 4.69 -3.40 1.47
CA VAL A 38 4.07 -3.82 2.73
C VAL A 38 3.38 -5.18 2.59
N THR A 39 2.78 -5.49 1.44
CA THR A 39 1.87 -6.64 1.32
C THR A 39 2.33 -7.75 0.37
N GLU A 40 3.31 -7.50 -0.51
CA GLU A 40 3.74 -8.46 -1.52
C GLU A 40 4.11 -9.84 -0.97
N PRO A 41 4.95 -9.98 0.08
CA PRO A 41 5.36 -11.30 0.53
C PRO A 41 4.18 -12.18 0.95
N VAL A 42 3.20 -11.60 1.63
CA VAL A 42 1.99 -12.29 2.11
C VAL A 42 1.07 -12.66 0.94
N VAL A 43 0.85 -11.72 0.02
CA VAL A 43 0.04 -11.99 -1.18
C VAL A 43 0.65 -13.13 -2.00
N ARG A 44 1.96 -13.06 -2.28
CA ARG A 44 2.66 -14.07 -3.09
C ARG A 44 2.55 -15.46 -2.45
N ALA A 45 2.71 -15.53 -1.12
CA ALA A 45 2.54 -16.79 -0.39
C ALA A 45 1.10 -17.32 -0.51
N GLY A 46 0.09 -16.45 -0.37
CA GLY A 46 -1.31 -16.83 -0.47
C GLY A 46 -1.75 -17.27 -1.88
N LEU A 47 -1.30 -16.56 -2.92
CA LEU A 47 -1.53 -16.96 -4.32
C LEU A 47 -0.87 -18.31 -4.63
N SER A 48 0.39 -18.49 -4.21
CA SER A 48 1.10 -19.78 -4.35
C SER A 48 0.34 -20.92 -3.67
N ALA A 49 -0.15 -20.70 -2.44
CA ALA A 49 -0.92 -21.69 -1.70
C ALA A 49 -2.27 -22.02 -2.35
N ALA A 50 -2.86 -21.07 -3.09
CA ALA A 50 -4.07 -21.25 -3.86
C ALA A 50 -3.84 -21.88 -5.25
N GLY A 51 -2.60 -22.18 -5.62
CA GLY A 51 -2.24 -22.71 -6.94
C GLY A 51 -2.32 -21.68 -8.07
N LEU A 52 -2.27 -20.38 -7.74
CA LEU A 52 -2.29 -19.26 -8.67
C LEU A 52 -0.87 -18.74 -8.94
N ASP A 53 -0.71 -17.95 -10.01
CA ASP A 53 0.57 -17.28 -10.29
C ASP A 53 0.88 -16.27 -9.16
N PRO A 54 2.01 -16.42 -8.45
CA PRO A 54 2.37 -15.49 -7.37
C PRO A 54 2.63 -14.07 -7.87
N ALA A 55 2.93 -13.87 -9.15
CA ALA A 55 3.13 -12.55 -9.75
C ALA A 55 1.81 -11.89 -10.19
N ASP A 56 0.68 -12.59 -10.08
CA ASP A 56 -0.61 -12.07 -10.50
C ASP A 56 -1.14 -10.99 -9.55
N ARG A 57 -1.37 -9.81 -10.11
CA ARG A 57 -1.85 -8.63 -9.38
C ARG A 57 -3.11 -8.03 -9.97
N ASP A 58 -3.60 -8.52 -11.10
CA ASP A 58 -4.66 -7.86 -11.85
C ASP A 58 -5.83 -8.78 -12.21
N SER A 59 -5.68 -10.09 -12.01
CA SER A 59 -6.77 -11.02 -12.26
C SER A 59 -7.99 -10.77 -11.36
N PRO A 60 -9.18 -11.19 -11.82
CA PRO A 60 -10.36 -11.25 -10.97
C PRO A 60 -10.13 -12.03 -9.67
N GLU A 61 -9.34 -13.12 -9.71
CA GLU A 61 -9.02 -13.96 -8.56
C GLU A 61 -8.18 -13.20 -7.52
N TYR A 62 -7.12 -12.51 -7.95
CA TYR A 62 -6.33 -11.64 -7.08
C TYR A 62 -7.21 -10.57 -6.45
N LYS A 63 -8.00 -9.86 -7.27
CA LYS A 63 -8.86 -8.78 -6.80
C LYS A 63 -9.85 -9.26 -5.74
N ARG A 64 -10.48 -10.42 -5.97
CA ARG A 64 -11.42 -11.04 -5.05
C ARG A 64 -10.78 -11.50 -3.74
N LEU A 65 -9.56 -12.02 -3.78
CA LEU A 65 -8.90 -12.62 -2.61
C LEU A 65 -8.11 -11.60 -1.77
N PHE A 66 -7.43 -10.66 -2.41
CA PHE A 66 -6.40 -9.86 -1.75
C PHE A 66 -6.62 -8.36 -1.80
N ARG A 67 -7.36 -7.80 -2.77
CA ARG A 67 -7.35 -6.34 -2.96
C ARG A 67 -7.86 -5.56 -1.75
N ASP A 68 -8.99 -5.97 -1.20
CA ASP A 68 -9.56 -5.34 -0.01
C ASP A 68 -8.66 -5.56 1.21
N ALA A 69 -8.12 -6.78 1.39
CA ALA A 69 -7.21 -7.09 2.49
C ALA A 69 -5.90 -6.30 2.44
N VAL A 70 -5.36 -6.03 1.25
CA VAL A 70 -4.19 -5.18 1.03
C VAL A 70 -4.48 -3.75 1.49
N TYR A 71 -5.64 -3.21 1.12
CA TYR A 71 -6.02 -1.86 1.54
C TYR A 71 -6.29 -1.78 3.04
N GLU A 72 -6.99 -2.75 3.61
CA GLU A 72 -7.22 -2.85 5.05
C GLU A 72 -5.88 -2.88 5.83
N CYS A 73 -4.93 -3.70 5.40
CA CYS A 73 -3.60 -3.76 5.99
C CYS A 73 -2.88 -2.41 6.00
N LEU A 74 -2.92 -1.67 4.87
CA LEU A 74 -2.32 -0.34 4.77
C LEU A 74 -3.00 0.67 5.69
N PHE A 75 -4.33 0.69 5.74
CA PHE A 75 -5.07 1.63 6.58
C PHE A 75 -4.92 1.36 8.07
N HIS A 76 -4.92 0.09 8.49
CA HIS A 76 -4.62 -0.26 9.88
C HIS A 76 -3.19 0.13 10.26
N THR A 77 -2.21 -0.17 9.40
CA THR A 77 -0.82 0.23 9.66
C THR A 77 -0.68 1.75 9.71
N ALA A 78 -1.40 2.50 8.86
CA ALA A 78 -1.41 3.94 8.91
C ALA A 78 -2.01 4.48 10.21
N ALA A 79 -3.15 3.93 10.65
CA ALA A 79 -3.80 4.32 11.89
C ALA A 79 -2.87 4.18 13.11
N ASP A 80 -2.13 3.07 13.20
CA ASP A 80 -1.16 2.85 14.28
C ASP A 80 0.00 3.87 14.27
N ASN A 81 0.31 4.48 13.13
CA ASN A 81 1.40 5.46 13.00
C ASN A 81 0.94 6.92 13.10
N LEU A 82 -0.31 7.22 12.74
CA LEU A 82 -0.83 8.59 12.66
C LEU A 82 -0.83 9.31 14.01
N ASP A 83 -0.92 8.62 15.13
CA ASP A 83 -0.79 9.25 16.46
C ASP A 83 0.64 9.74 16.76
N HIS A 84 1.61 9.36 15.93
CA HIS A 84 3.03 9.55 16.19
C HIS A 84 3.73 10.39 15.11
N ILE A 85 3.45 10.12 13.82
CA ILE A 85 4.11 10.74 12.67
C ILE A 85 3.17 10.89 11.46
N PRO A 86 3.46 11.81 10.52
CA PRO A 86 2.78 11.83 9.23
C PRO A 86 2.93 10.50 8.48
N VAL A 87 1.91 10.12 7.72
CA VAL A 87 1.88 8.86 6.97
C VAL A 87 1.63 9.13 5.50
N VAL A 88 2.41 8.49 4.62
CA VAL A 88 2.22 8.52 3.18
C VAL A 88 1.94 7.10 2.69
N ILE A 89 0.72 6.83 2.23
CA ILE A 89 0.39 5.56 1.58
C ILE A 89 0.53 5.70 0.06
N VAL A 90 1.17 4.71 -0.57
CA VAL A 90 1.25 4.60 -2.03
C VAL A 90 0.55 3.32 -2.48
N GLY A 91 -0.31 3.42 -3.49
CA GLY A 91 -0.97 2.24 -4.04
C GLY A 91 -1.80 2.55 -5.28
N PRO A 92 -2.31 1.53 -5.99
CA PRO A 92 -3.16 1.75 -7.16
C PRO A 92 -4.56 2.26 -6.80
N PHE A 93 -5.12 1.88 -5.64
CA PHE A 93 -6.47 2.21 -5.17
C PHE A 93 -7.54 2.09 -6.28
N THR A 94 -7.59 0.91 -6.91
CA THR A 94 -8.50 0.58 -8.00
C THR A 94 -9.50 -0.50 -7.57
N ARG A 95 -10.59 -0.66 -8.33
CA ARG A 95 -11.54 -1.78 -8.20
C ARG A 95 -11.31 -2.82 -9.30
#